data_AF-A0A8J4XYL7-F1
#
_entry.id   AF-A0A8J4XYL7-F1
#
_cell.length_a   1.000
_cell.length_b   1.000
_cell.length_c   1.000
_cell.angle_alpha   90.00
_cell.angle_beta   90.00
_cell.angle_gamma   90.00
#
_symmetry.space_group_name_H-M   'P 1'
#
loop_
_entity.id
_entity.type
_entity.pdbx_description
1 polymer ?
#
loop_
_entity_poly.entity_id
_entity_poly.type
_entity_poly.pdbx_seq_one_letter_code
_entity_poly.pdbx_strand_id
1 'polypeptide(L)'
;MGGKKDLTKDQIKVIVSLHKAERPFEEIAKIVGVTRRCVQKWVKKFRDDGGVATPEHKNRPGRERKTSQRTLNVMKRQVDAQPQITARELKEKNSQLLECVSIRTVQRCLHDNLEFRRRRARKKPLTTLRHQVLRVGFAKKYLHWDMPKWQQVL
;
A
#
# COMPACT_ATOMS: atom_id res chain seq x y z
N MET A 1 19.97 -25.70 -5.03
CA MET A 1 19.11 -26.30 -6.06
C MET A 1 18.02 -25.31 -6.44
N GLY A 2 18.20 -24.56 -7.54
CA GLY A 2 17.18 -23.60 -8.01
C GLY A 2 15.93 -24.34 -8.47
N GLY A 3 14.74 -23.86 -8.07
CA GLY A 3 13.47 -24.43 -8.51
C GLY A 3 13.32 -24.38 -10.04
N LYS A 4 12.60 -25.35 -10.61
CA LYS A 4 12.23 -25.31 -12.05
C LYS A 4 11.49 -24.02 -12.36
N LYS A 5 11.83 -23.40 -13.49
CA LYS A 5 11.22 -22.15 -13.97
C LYS A 5 9.72 -22.36 -14.17
N ASP A 6 8.92 -21.41 -13.67
CA ASP A 6 7.48 -21.40 -13.88
C ASP A 6 7.14 -21.20 -15.37
N LEU A 7 6.01 -21.78 -15.83
CA LEU A 7 5.54 -21.62 -17.21
C LEU A 7 5.30 -20.14 -17.54
N THR A 8 5.60 -19.74 -18.76
CA THR A 8 5.28 -18.38 -19.23
C THR A 8 3.78 -18.21 -19.43
N LYS A 9 3.31 -16.95 -19.40
CA LYS A 9 1.89 -16.64 -19.67
C LYS A 9 1.45 -17.16 -21.04
N ASP A 10 2.33 -17.09 -22.04
CA ASP A 10 2.02 -17.54 -23.40
C ASP A 10 1.91 -19.07 -23.50
N GLN A 11 2.77 -19.82 -22.80
CA GLN A 11 2.64 -21.27 -22.71
C GLN A 11 1.29 -21.68 -22.08
N ILE A 12 0.85 -20.96 -21.04
CA ILE A 12 -0.44 -21.23 -20.40
C ILE A 12 -1.60 -20.92 -21.35
N LYS A 13 -1.53 -19.82 -22.11
CA LYS A 13 -2.53 -19.49 -23.14
C LYS A 13 -2.62 -20.58 -24.20
N VAL A 14 -1.48 -21.07 -24.71
CA VAL A 14 -1.45 -22.16 -25.70
C VAL A 14 -2.09 -23.44 -25.14
N ILE A 15 -1.79 -23.80 -23.88
CA ILE A 15 -2.43 -24.94 -23.20
C ILE A 15 -3.96 -24.77 -23.16
N VAL A 16 -4.45 -23.59 -22.78
CA VAL A 16 -5.90 -23.32 -22.69
C VAL A 16 -6.55 -23.35 -24.08
N SER A 17 -5.92 -22.75 -25.10
CA SER A 17 -6.44 -22.77 -26.47
C SER A 17 -6.52 -24.19 -27.04
N LEU A 18 -5.47 -25.00 -26.86
CA LEU A 18 -5.48 -26.39 -27.33
C LEU A 18 -6.46 -27.27 -26.55
N HIS A 19 -6.66 -26.98 -25.26
CA HIS A 19 -7.68 -27.66 -24.47
C HIS A 19 -9.11 -27.30 -24.91
N LYS A 20 -9.37 -26.02 -25.26
CA LYS A 20 -10.65 -25.59 -25.85
C LYS A 20 -10.91 -26.24 -27.21
N ALA A 21 -9.86 -26.57 -27.94
CA ALA A 21 -9.92 -27.35 -29.18
C ALA A 21 -9.98 -28.88 -28.95
N GLU A 22 -10.23 -29.32 -27.72
CA GLU A 22 -10.40 -30.73 -27.31
C GLU A 22 -9.22 -31.66 -27.65
N ARG A 23 -8.00 -31.10 -27.77
CA ARG A 23 -6.80 -31.91 -28.02
C ARG A 23 -6.45 -32.77 -26.79
N PRO A 24 -5.94 -34.01 -26.99
CA PRO A 24 -5.51 -34.86 -25.89
C PRO A 24 -4.32 -34.25 -25.15
N PHE A 25 -4.27 -34.42 -23.82
CA PHE A 25 -3.25 -33.79 -22.97
C PHE A 25 -1.81 -34.18 -23.32
N GLU A 26 -1.60 -35.35 -23.92
CA GLU A 26 -0.27 -35.80 -24.36
C GLU A 26 0.24 -35.01 -25.56
N GLU A 27 -0.65 -34.66 -26.49
CA GLU A 27 -0.32 -33.85 -27.66
C GLU A 27 -0.02 -32.41 -27.23
N ILE A 28 -0.84 -31.84 -26.33
CA ILE A 28 -0.62 -30.51 -25.74
C ILE A 28 0.74 -30.47 -25.02
N ALA A 29 1.06 -31.51 -24.25
CA ALA A 29 2.32 -31.62 -23.53
C ALA A 29 3.53 -31.61 -24.48
N LYS A 30 3.46 -32.34 -25.60
CA LYS A 30 4.51 -32.38 -26.63
C LYS A 30 4.68 -31.03 -27.33
N ILE A 31 3.58 -30.40 -27.74
CA ILE A 31 3.60 -29.10 -28.44
C ILE A 31 4.21 -28.00 -27.56
N VAL A 32 3.83 -27.95 -26.29
CA VAL A 32 4.27 -26.89 -25.36
C VAL A 32 5.64 -27.21 -24.72
N GLY A 33 6.11 -28.46 -24.83
CA GLY A 33 7.37 -28.92 -24.24
C GLY A 33 7.30 -29.06 -22.72
N VAL A 34 6.14 -29.44 -22.17
CA VAL A 34 5.92 -29.60 -20.72
C VAL A 34 5.39 -30.99 -20.39
N THR A 35 5.45 -31.38 -19.11
CA THR A 35 4.93 -32.68 -18.69
C THR A 35 3.39 -32.72 -18.73
N ARG A 36 2.80 -33.89 -19.03
CA ARG A 36 1.34 -34.13 -18.98
C ARG A 36 0.71 -33.66 -17.67
N ARG A 37 1.38 -33.91 -16.53
CA ARG A 37 0.94 -33.47 -15.20
C ARG A 37 0.81 -31.94 -15.09
N CYS A 38 1.68 -31.20 -15.77
CA CYS A 38 1.63 -29.74 -15.81
C CYS A 38 0.40 -29.25 -16.60
N VAL A 39 0.15 -29.84 -17.78
CA VAL A 39 -1.05 -29.57 -18.58
C VAL A 39 -2.31 -29.81 -17.76
N GLN A 40 -2.43 -30.98 -17.12
CA GLN A 40 -3.56 -31.33 -16.27
C GLN A 40 -3.77 -30.32 -15.12
N LYS A 41 -2.69 -29.89 -14.47
CA LYS A 41 -2.77 -28.89 -13.39
C LYS A 41 -3.34 -27.56 -13.87
N TRP A 42 -2.90 -27.07 -15.04
CA TRP A 42 -3.38 -25.81 -15.60
C TRP A 42 -4.79 -25.90 -16.15
N VAL A 43 -5.14 -27.02 -16.79
CA VAL A 43 -6.51 -27.29 -17.24
C VAL A 43 -7.47 -27.42 -16.06
N LYS A 44 -7.07 -28.10 -14.97
CA LYS A 44 -7.87 -28.15 -13.75
C LYS A 44 -8.13 -26.74 -13.23
N LYS A 45 -7.09 -25.93 -13.10
CA LYS A 45 -7.21 -24.55 -12.65
C LYS A 45 -8.09 -23.69 -13.55
N PHE A 46 -8.02 -23.90 -14.87
CA PHE A 46 -8.90 -23.25 -15.83
C PHE A 46 -10.37 -23.58 -15.60
N ARG A 47 -10.68 -24.86 -15.33
CA ARG A 47 -12.05 -25.28 -14.98
C ARG A 47 -12.50 -24.72 -13.62
N ASP A 48 -11.62 -24.76 -12.61
CA ASP A 48 -11.90 -24.24 -11.27
C ASP A 48 -12.16 -22.72 -11.28
N ASP A 49 -11.45 -21.96 -12.14
CA ASP A 49 -11.61 -20.51 -12.32
C ASP A 49 -12.76 -20.16 -13.31
N GLY A 50 -13.66 -21.12 -13.63
CA GLY A 50 -14.89 -20.89 -14.39
C GLY A 50 -14.79 -21.08 -15.91
N GLY A 51 -13.64 -21.51 -16.45
CA GLY A 51 -13.51 -21.93 -17.85
C GLY A 51 -13.60 -20.80 -18.90
N VAL A 52 -13.57 -19.54 -18.49
CA VAL A 52 -13.65 -18.39 -19.41
C VAL A 52 -12.27 -17.80 -19.68
N ALA A 53 -11.57 -17.41 -18.62
CA ALA A 53 -10.29 -16.70 -18.69
C ALA A 53 -9.09 -17.64 -18.55
N THR A 54 -7.95 -17.27 -19.18
CA THR A 54 -6.69 -18.01 -19.01
C THR A 54 -6.20 -17.85 -17.57
N PRO A 55 -5.88 -18.93 -16.84
CA PRO A 55 -5.44 -18.82 -15.46
C PRO A 55 -4.07 -18.14 -15.38
N GLU A 56 -3.88 -17.28 -14.39
CA GLU A 56 -2.59 -16.65 -14.13
C GLU A 56 -1.89 -17.27 -12.93
N HIS A 57 -0.56 -17.15 -12.84
CA HIS A 57 0.16 -17.50 -11.62
C HIS A 57 -0.39 -16.70 -10.45
N LYS A 58 -0.79 -17.40 -9.38
CA LYS A 58 -1.18 -16.74 -8.14
C LYS A 58 0.10 -16.30 -7.44
N ASN A 59 0.14 -15.03 -7.02
CA ASN A 59 1.20 -14.56 -6.16
C ASN A 59 1.21 -15.42 -4.90
N ARG A 60 2.38 -15.97 -4.56
CA ARG A 60 2.52 -16.69 -3.30
C ARG A 60 2.28 -15.69 -2.17
N PRO A 61 1.45 -16.02 -1.16
CA PRO A 61 1.34 -15.17 0.01
C PRO A 61 2.75 -15.01 0.59
N GLY A 62 3.15 -13.76 0.83
CA GLY A 62 4.39 -13.46 1.53
C GLY A 62 4.32 -13.95 2.97
N ARG A 63 5.46 -13.92 3.66
CA ARG A 63 5.49 -14.18 5.10
C ARG A 63 4.56 -13.21 5.83
N GLU A 64 3.83 -13.73 6.81
CA GLU A 64 2.96 -12.93 7.67
C GLU A 64 3.73 -11.78 8.34
N ARG A 65 3.05 -10.64 8.47
CA ARG A 65 3.61 -9.46 9.11
C ARG A 65 3.57 -9.64 10.62
N LYS A 66 4.62 -9.15 11.31
CA LYS A 66 4.64 -9.09 12.78
C LYS A 66 3.66 -8.07 13.37
N THR A 67 3.18 -7.14 12.56
CA THR A 67 2.26 -6.07 12.98
C THR A 67 0.83 -6.42 12.61
N SER A 68 -0.06 -6.37 13.61
CA SER A 68 -1.50 -6.56 13.43
C SER A 68 -2.21 -5.24 13.11
N GLN A 69 -3.44 -5.32 12.59
CA GLN A 69 -4.28 -4.14 12.38
C GLN A 69 -4.55 -3.38 13.70
N ARG A 70 -4.71 -4.10 14.81
CA ARG A 70 -4.85 -3.50 16.15
C ARG A 70 -3.62 -2.66 16.50
N THR A 71 -2.42 -3.20 16.28
CA THR A 71 -1.16 -2.50 16.52
C THR A 71 -1.06 -1.23 15.67
N LEU A 72 -1.45 -1.30 14.39
CA LEU A 72 -1.49 -0.14 13.50
C LEU A 72 -2.45 0.95 14.02
N ASN A 73 -3.64 0.58 14.47
CA ASN A 73 -4.64 1.53 14.98
C ASN A 73 -4.16 2.24 16.26
N VAL A 74 -3.49 1.53 17.17
CA VAL A 74 -2.91 2.13 18.38
C VAL A 74 -1.81 3.14 18.02
N MET A 75 -0.91 2.78 17.10
CA MET A 75 0.13 3.68 16.60
C MET A 75 -0.48 4.92 15.95
N LYS A 76 -1.54 4.75 15.12
CA LYS A 76 -2.22 5.86 14.46
C LYS A 76 -2.77 6.87 15.47
N ARG A 77 -3.52 6.40 16.48
CA ARG A 77 -4.10 7.28 17.51
C ARG A 77 -3.03 8.07 18.28
N GLN A 78 -1.90 7.43 18.58
CA GLN A 78 -0.81 8.11 19.30
C GLN A 78 -0.10 9.17 18.45
N VAL A 79 0.09 8.91 17.15
CA VAL A 79 0.66 9.91 16.23
C VAL A 79 -0.32 11.06 15.99
N ASP A 80 -1.61 10.78 15.84
CA ASP A 80 -2.64 11.82 15.68
C ASP A 80 -2.72 12.72 16.92
N ALA A 81 -2.62 12.14 18.13
CA ALA A 81 -2.61 12.89 19.38
C ALA A 81 -1.29 13.67 19.62
N GLN A 82 -0.15 13.10 19.24
CA GLN A 82 1.17 13.71 19.40
C GLN A 82 1.98 13.56 18.10
N PRO A 83 1.82 14.48 17.12
CA PRO A 83 2.47 14.35 15.80
C PRO A 83 4.00 14.38 15.81
N GLN A 84 4.60 14.81 16.92
CA GLN A 84 6.05 14.86 17.11
C GLN A 84 6.64 13.59 17.74
N ILE A 85 5.79 12.61 18.10
CA ILE A 85 6.25 11.37 18.73
C ILE A 85 7.20 10.61 17.80
N THR A 86 8.31 10.13 18.35
CA THR A 86 9.30 9.37 17.58
C THR A 86 8.90 7.90 17.46
N ALA A 87 9.39 7.21 16.43
CA ALA A 87 9.19 5.77 16.29
C ALA A 87 9.76 4.96 17.47
N ARG A 88 10.80 5.48 18.13
CA ARG A 88 11.39 4.87 19.32
C ARG A 88 10.46 5.02 20.52
N GLU A 89 9.98 6.24 20.78
CA GLU A 89 8.99 6.50 21.84
C GLU A 89 7.70 5.70 21.62
N LEU A 90 7.23 5.58 20.37
CA LEU A 90 6.09 4.72 20.03
C LEU A 90 6.36 3.26 20.39
N LYS A 91 7.56 2.74 20.13
CA LYS A 91 7.94 1.38 20.52
C LYS A 91 7.96 1.23 22.04
N GLU A 92 8.58 2.17 22.75
CA GLU A 92 8.72 2.14 24.21
C GLU A 92 7.36 2.25 24.92
N LYS A 93 6.47 3.14 24.47
CA LYS A 93 5.10 3.29 25.01
C LYS A 93 4.20 2.09 24.76
N ASN A 94 4.51 1.24 23.77
CA ASN A 94 3.70 0.08 23.41
C ASN A 94 4.55 -1.20 23.39
N SER A 95 5.38 -1.39 24.42
CA SER A 95 6.28 -2.55 24.53
C SER A 95 5.57 -3.88 24.29
N GLN A 96 4.42 -4.09 24.93
CA GLN A 96 3.59 -5.30 24.77
C GLN A 96 3.18 -5.61 23.32
N LEU A 97 3.03 -4.59 22.46
CA LEU A 97 2.60 -4.76 21.07
C LEU A 97 3.77 -4.72 20.07
N LEU A 98 4.90 -4.14 20.45
CA LEU A 98 6.00 -3.80 19.55
C LEU A 98 7.37 -4.36 19.98
N GLU A 99 7.44 -5.17 21.03
CA GLU A 99 8.68 -5.74 21.56
C GLU A 99 9.51 -6.43 20.46
N CYS A 100 8.89 -7.38 19.75
CA CYS A 100 9.52 -8.15 18.67
C CYS A 100 9.62 -7.40 17.33
N VAL A 101 9.21 -6.14 17.28
CA VAL A 101 9.17 -5.28 16.09
C VAL A 101 10.36 -4.32 16.12
N SER A 102 11.15 -4.27 15.05
CA SER A 102 12.27 -3.33 14.98
C SER A 102 11.78 -1.89 14.86
N ILE A 103 12.56 -0.90 15.32
CA ILE A 103 12.22 0.52 15.15
C ILE A 103 12.04 0.86 13.65
N ARG A 104 12.86 0.27 12.77
CA ARG A 104 12.74 0.44 11.31
C ARG A 104 11.42 -0.12 10.76
N THR A 105 10.89 -1.19 11.37
CA THR A 105 9.57 -1.72 11.02
C THR A 105 8.47 -0.78 11.47
N VAL A 106 8.57 -0.19 12.67
CA VAL A 106 7.63 0.85 13.13
C VAL A 106 7.61 2.03 12.16
N GLN A 107 8.78 2.54 11.76
CA GLN A 107 8.90 3.62 10.77
C GLN A 107 8.25 3.26 9.43
N ARG A 108 8.49 2.03 8.92
CA ARG A 108 7.84 1.54 7.69
C ARG A 108 6.33 1.44 7.85
N CYS A 109 5.83 0.97 8.99
CA CYS A 109 4.38 0.94 9.23
C CYS A 109 3.78 2.35 9.25
N LEU A 110 4.44 3.32 9.87
CA LEU A 110 4.00 4.72 9.86
C LEU A 110 3.91 5.27 8.43
N HIS A 111 4.93 5.01 7.60
CA HIS A 111 5.00 5.55 6.25
C HIS A 111 4.14 4.78 5.24
N ASP A 112 4.27 3.46 5.18
CA ASP A 112 3.71 2.61 4.12
C ASP A 112 2.29 2.13 4.45
N ASN A 113 1.89 2.08 5.73
CA ASN A 113 0.57 1.60 6.12
C ASN A 113 -0.34 2.71 6.65
N LEU A 114 0.23 3.75 7.27
CA LEU A 114 -0.54 4.86 7.85
C LEU A 114 -0.33 6.19 7.13
N GLU A 115 0.50 6.22 6.08
CA GLU A 115 0.77 7.39 5.24
C GLU A 115 1.34 8.61 5.99
N PHE A 116 1.87 8.41 7.20
CA PHE A 116 2.52 9.48 7.93
C PHE A 116 3.90 9.79 7.35
N ARG A 117 4.10 11.07 7.04
CA ARG A 117 5.39 11.60 6.58
C ARG A 117 6.02 12.46 7.64
N ARG A 118 7.32 12.29 7.83
CA ARG A 118 8.11 13.23 8.63
C ARG A 118 8.12 14.59 7.94
N ARG A 119 7.67 15.62 8.66
CA ARG A 119 7.69 17.02 8.24
C ARG A 119 8.26 17.89 9.35
N ARG A 120 8.94 18.97 8.98
CA ARG A 120 9.37 20.00 9.92
C ARG A 120 8.27 21.04 10.06
N ALA A 121 7.86 21.35 11.29
CA ALA A 121 6.93 22.44 11.54
C ALA A 121 7.54 23.76 11.07
N ARG A 122 6.73 24.60 10.39
CA ARG A 122 7.17 25.95 9.97
C ARG A 122 7.25 26.86 11.19
N LYS A 123 8.30 27.67 11.27
CA LYS A 123 8.40 28.75 12.28
C LYS A 123 7.28 29.76 12.01
N LYS A 124 6.52 30.12 13.02
CA LYS A 124 5.47 31.14 12.97
C LYS A 124 5.66 32.11 14.13
N PRO A 125 5.31 33.41 13.97
CA PRO A 125 5.34 34.35 15.07
C PRO A 125 4.34 33.93 16.15
N LEU A 126 4.69 34.14 17.41
CA LEU A 126 3.79 33.92 18.54
C LEU A 126 2.70 35.00 18.52
N THR A 127 1.44 34.58 18.47
CA THR A 127 0.28 35.49 18.48
C THR A 127 -0.45 35.37 19.80
N THR A 128 -0.76 36.51 20.44
CA THR A 128 -1.71 36.55 21.54
C THR A 128 -3.14 36.40 21.03
N LEU A 129 -4.08 36.07 21.91
CA LEU A 129 -5.51 36.01 21.58
C LEU A 129 -6.00 37.34 20.97
N ARG A 130 -5.58 38.48 21.55
CA ARG A 130 -5.88 39.82 21.00
C ARG A 130 -5.37 39.98 19.56
N HIS A 131 -4.14 39.56 19.28
CA HIS A 131 -3.57 39.63 17.92
C HIS A 131 -4.37 38.78 16.93
N GLN A 132 -4.82 37.59 17.34
CA GLN A 132 -5.63 36.72 16.47
C GLN A 132 -6.96 37.38 16.10
N VAL A 133 -7.68 37.92 17.10
CA VAL A 133 -8.95 38.61 16.88
C VAL A 133 -8.76 39.81 15.93
N LEU A 134 -7.75 40.65 16.17
CA LEU A 134 -7.47 41.82 15.32
C LEU A 134 -7.10 41.42 13.90
N ARG A 135 -6.26 40.39 13.72
CA ARG A 135 -5.86 39.89 12.40
C ARG A 135 -7.04 39.33 11.62
N VAL A 136 -7.91 38.56 12.27
CA VAL A 136 -9.13 38.02 11.66
C VAL A 136 -10.09 39.16 11.31
N GLY A 137 -10.28 40.13 12.20
CA GLY A 137 -11.12 41.30 11.96
C GLY A 137 -10.63 42.13 10.77
N PHE A 138 -9.32 42.39 10.69
CA PHE A 138 -8.68 43.06 9.56
C PHE A 138 -8.91 42.28 8.26
N ALA A 139 -8.62 40.97 8.25
CA ALA A 139 -8.79 40.13 7.06
C ALA A 139 -10.24 40.09 6.57
N LYS A 140 -11.22 40.00 7.49
CA LYS A 140 -12.65 40.04 7.13
C LYS A 140 -13.07 41.40 6.57
N LYS A 141 -12.64 42.50 7.22
CA LYS A 141 -12.99 43.87 6.81
C LYS A 141 -12.54 44.18 5.38
N TYR A 142 -11.36 43.69 5.01
CA TYR A 142 -10.74 43.98 3.71
C TYR A 142 -10.74 42.77 2.76
N LEU A 143 -11.56 41.74 3.03
CA LEU A 143 -11.63 40.53 2.21
C LEU A 143 -12.05 40.81 0.77
N HIS A 144 -12.93 41.80 0.60
CA HIS A 144 -13.52 42.21 -0.70
C HIS A 144 -12.80 43.40 -1.33
N TRP A 145 -11.59 43.72 -0.86
CA TRP A 145 -10.81 44.79 -1.47
C TRP A 145 -10.09 44.29 -2.71
N ASP A 146 -10.34 44.97 -3.82
CA ASP A 146 -9.66 44.73 -5.10
C ASP A 146 -8.28 45.39 -5.13
N MET A 147 -7.42 44.94 -6.04
CA MET A 147 -6.06 45.47 -6.20
C MET A 147 -5.97 47.00 -6.33
N PRO A 148 -6.87 47.71 -7.04
CA PRO A 148 -6.83 49.18 -7.10
C PRO A 148 -7.00 49.84 -5.72
N LYS A 149 -7.81 49.26 -4.82
CA LYS A 149 -7.95 49.77 -3.45
C LYS A 149 -6.70 49.51 -2.62
N TRP A 150 -6.06 48.35 -2.81
CA TRP A 150 -4.79 48.04 -2.12
C TRP A 150 -3.63 48.92 -2.60
N GLN A 151 -3.60 49.32 -3.87
CA GLN A 151 -2.59 50.23 -4.42
C GLN A 151 -2.61 51.64 -3.80
N GLN A 152 -3.69 52.04 -3.13
CA GLN A 152 -3.75 53.30 -2.41
C GLN A 152 -3.10 53.24 -1.02
N VAL A 153 -2.77 52.03 -0.54
CA VAL A 153 -2.27 51.78 0.83
C VAL A 153 -0.83 51.24 0.83
N LEU A 154 -0.44 50.50 -0.21
CA LEU A 154 0.92 49.97 -0.42
C LEU A 154 1.86 51.04 -0.98
#